data_AF-Q9F0J5-F1
#
_entry.id   AF-Q9F0J5-F1
#
_cell.length_a   1.000
_cell.length_b   1.000
_cell.length_c   1.000
_cell.angle_alpha   90.00
_cell.angle_beta   90.00
_cell.angle_gamma   90.00
#
_symmetry.space_group_name_H-M   'P 1'
#
loop_
_entity.id
_entity.type
_entity.pdbx_description
1 polymer ?
#
loop_
_entity_poly.entity_id
_entity_poly.type
_entity_poly.pdbx_seq_one_letter_code
_entity_poly.pdbx_strand_id
1 'polypeptide(L)'
;IPVYLAAVGPRSLRLAGEIADGWLGVFTPPDAVAKAVTEIRAGRESGRAGPDRLRGPAQPAGVGRGRRAHRGDALRGQYVYLLGIGDPAHNFYCALAREMGYAEEIEVFLGRLADGDRAGAAAALPLDFIDRTSLAGPVPRLADRMRAYAEAGVTTLGVMVSAAATTLDGRLGILHAAAEALKASGVAD
;
A
#
# COMPACT_ATOMS: atom_id res chain seq x y z
N ILE A 1 -8.03 4.58 23.66
CA ILE A 1 -7.92 3.59 22.56
C ILE A 1 -7.30 4.33 21.38
N PRO A 2 -6.19 3.85 20.78
CA PRO A 2 -5.60 4.50 19.62
C PRO A 2 -6.59 4.56 18.45
N VAL A 3 -6.72 5.72 17.81
CA VAL A 3 -7.60 5.94 16.65
C VAL A 3 -6.77 6.08 15.39
N TYR A 4 -7.00 5.25 14.38
CA TYR A 4 -6.34 5.37 13.09
C TYR A 4 -7.34 5.80 12.02
N LEU A 5 -6.97 6.77 11.19
CA LEU A 5 -7.81 7.23 10.09
C LEU A 5 -7.25 6.73 8.75
N ALA A 6 -8.07 5.99 8.00
CA ALA A 6 -7.79 5.73 6.60
C ALA A 6 -7.99 7.01 5.80
N ALA A 7 -6.94 7.47 5.12
CA ALA A 7 -6.95 8.72 4.40
C ALA A 7 -6.11 8.59 3.11
N VAL A 8 -6.54 9.30 2.08
CA VAL A 8 -5.94 9.22 0.74
C VAL A 8 -5.65 10.62 0.22
N GLY A 9 -6.69 11.45 0.06
CA GLY A 9 -6.53 12.81 -0.45
C GLY A 9 -5.97 13.78 0.59
N PRO A 10 -5.37 14.90 0.16
CA PRO A 10 -4.66 15.85 1.03
C PRO A 10 -5.51 16.37 2.19
N ARG A 11 -6.79 16.70 1.97
CA ARG A 11 -7.70 17.13 3.05
C ARG A 11 -7.92 16.04 4.10
N SER A 12 -8.07 14.78 3.67
CA SER A 12 -8.25 13.66 4.60
C SER A 12 -6.96 13.32 5.35
N LEU A 13 -5.80 13.50 4.71
CA LEU A 13 -4.49 13.32 5.33
C LEU A 13 -4.24 14.40 6.39
N ARG A 14 -4.60 15.65 6.08
CA ARG A 14 -4.57 16.74 7.05
C ARG A 14 -5.51 16.46 8.23
N LEU A 15 -6.74 16.02 7.97
CA LEU A 15 -7.67 15.60 9.02
C LEU A 15 -7.08 14.46 9.88
N ALA A 16 -6.43 13.46 9.27
CA ALA A 16 -5.75 12.40 10.03
C ALA A 16 -4.68 12.97 10.98
N GLY A 17 -3.96 14.01 10.56
CA GLY A 17 -3.05 14.77 11.42
C GLY A 17 -3.76 15.47 12.58
N GLU A 18 -4.92 16.04 12.34
CA GLU A 18 -5.67 16.82 13.34
C GLU A 18 -6.30 15.95 14.45
N ILE A 19 -6.87 14.79 14.08
CA ILE A 19 -7.78 14.03 14.95
C ILE A 19 -7.36 12.60 15.27
N ALA A 20 -6.41 12.00 14.54
CA ALA A 20 -6.07 10.58 14.69
C ALA A 20 -4.72 10.36 15.40
N ASP A 21 -4.51 9.17 15.96
CA ASP A 21 -3.24 8.65 16.46
C ASP A 21 -2.39 7.96 15.39
N GLY A 22 -2.88 7.91 14.15
CA GLY A 22 -2.18 7.26 13.06
C GLY A 22 -2.97 7.28 11.76
N TRP A 23 -2.30 6.89 10.67
CA TRP A 23 -2.84 6.96 9.31
C TRP A 23 -2.73 5.61 8.63
N LEU A 24 -3.84 5.11 8.08
CA LEU A 24 -3.85 3.92 7.23
C LEU A 24 -3.80 4.34 5.77
N GLY A 25 -2.65 4.12 5.12
CA GLY A 25 -2.45 4.39 3.70
C GLY A 25 -2.73 3.17 2.82
N VAL A 26 -3.08 3.41 1.56
CA VAL A 26 -3.25 2.37 0.54
C VAL A 26 -2.59 2.80 -0.75
N PHE A 27 -1.95 1.84 -1.43
CA PHE A 27 -1.12 2.09 -2.60
C PHE A 27 -0.11 3.23 -2.41
N THR A 28 0.45 3.38 -1.21
CA THR A 28 1.42 4.45 -0.92
C THR A 28 2.84 3.91 -1.06
N PRO A 29 3.53 4.10 -2.20
CA PRO A 29 4.96 3.80 -2.30
C PRO A 29 5.80 4.80 -1.49
N PRO A 30 7.07 4.50 -1.17
CA PRO A 30 7.90 5.38 -0.34
C PRO A 30 7.99 6.83 -0.84
N ASP A 31 8.02 7.04 -2.15
CA ASP A 31 8.04 8.37 -2.76
C ASP A 31 6.74 9.17 -2.58
N ALA A 32 5.59 8.48 -2.46
CA ALA A 32 4.31 9.11 -2.15
C ALA A 32 4.10 9.36 -0.64
N VAL A 33 4.79 8.59 0.22
CA VAL A 33 4.72 8.77 1.68
C VAL A 33 5.14 10.18 2.07
N ALA A 34 6.22 10.71 1.52
CA ALA A 34 6.73 12.04 1.90
C ALA A 34 5.67 13.16 1.72
N LYS A 35 4.90 13.10 0.63
CA LYS A 35 3.77 14.02 0.39
C LYS A 35 2.68 13.85 1.45
N ALA A 36 2.32 12.60 1.76
CA ALA A 36 1.30 12.31 2.76
C ALA A 36 1.71 12.74 4.17
N VAL A 37 2.96 12.47 4.56
CA VAL A 37 3.55 12.90 5.83
C VAL A 37 3.53 14.42 5.97
N THR A 38 3.76 15.16 4.88
CA THR A 38 3.68 16.63 4.87
C THR A 38 2.27 17.11 5.24
N GLU A 39 1.23 16.58 4.60
CA GLU A 39 -0.16 16.94 4.92
C GLU A 39 -0.56 16.55 6.35
N ILE A 40 -0.14 15.36 6.80
CA ILE A 40 -0.41 14.89 8.16
C ILE A 40 0.27 15.79 9.20
N ARG A 41 1.53 16.20 8.96
CA ARG A 41 2.25 17.14 9.85
C ARG A 41 1.56 18.49 9.91
N ALA A 42 1.11 19.03 8.78
CA ALA A 42 0.35 20.28 8.76
C ALA A 42 -0.93 20.20 9.60
N GLY A 43 -1.64 19.06 9.56
CA GLY A 43 -2.80 18.83 10.43
C GLY A 43 -2.47 18.68 11.91
N ARG A 44 -1.27 18.19 12.24
CA ARG A 44 -0.81 18.09 13.64
C ARG A 44 -0.56 19.47 14.24
N GLU A 45 0.02 20.38 13.47
CA GLU A 45 0.32 21.74 13.90
C GLU A 45 -0.95 22.55 14.20
N SER A 46 -2.02 22.32 13.43
CA SER A 46 -3.35 22.93 13.67
C SER A 46 -4.20 22.17 14.69
N GLY A 47 -3.86 20.92 14.99
CA GLY A 47 -4.68 19.96 15.73
C GLY A 47 -4.35 19.84 17.22
N ARG A 48 -5.07 18.95 17.90
CA ARG A 48 -4.86 18.63 19.33
C ARG A 48 -3.99 17.39 19.55
N ALA A 49 -3.61 16.71 18.47
CA ALA A 49 -2.98 15.41 18.54
C ALA A 49 -1.47 15.59 18.78
N GLY A 50 -0.99 15.20 19.97
CA GLY A 50 0.39 15.40 20.41
C GLY A 50 1.47 14.88 19.42
N PRO A 51 2.71 15.39 19.55
CA PRO A 51 3.73 15.34 18.48
C PRO A 51 4.26 13.94 18.11
N ASP A 52 3.98 12.90 18.90
CA ASP A 52 4.79 11.67 18.89
C ASP A 52 4.05 10.41 18.38
N ARG A 53 3.03 10.58 17.53
CA ARG A 53 2.12 9.47 17.14
C ARG A 53 1.95 9.27 15.64
N LEU A 54 2.93 9.57 14.80
CA LEU A 54 2.79 9.22 13.37
C LEU A 54 3.01 7.72 13.14
N ARG A 55 2.08 6.87 13.56
CA ARG A 55 2.04 5.45 13.16
C ARG A 55 1.32 5.37 11.83
N GLY A 56 2.07 5.44 10.75
CA GLY A 56 1.53 5.42 9.39
C GLY A 56 1.74 4.08 8.72
N PRO A 57 0.93 3.04 8.95
CA PRO A 57 1.00 1.85 8.11
C PRO A 57 0.66 2.22 6.67
N ALA A 58 1.69 2.31 5.84
CA ALA A 58 1.54 1.81 4.48
C ALA A 58 1.22 0.31 4.62
N GLN A 59 0.21 -0.15 3.87
CA GLN A 59 -0.11 -1.58 3.76
C GLN A 59 0.41 -2.12 2.44
N PRO A 60 1.64 -2.64 2.37
CA PRO A 60 2.08 -3.30 1.18
C PRO A 60 1.51 -4.72 1.17
N ALA A 61 1.05 -5.16 0.01
CA ALA A 61 0.52 -6.50 -0.19
C ALA A 61 1.64 -7.52 -0.47
N GLY A 62 1.75 -8.55 0.37
CA GLY A 62 2.30 -9.86 0.02
C GLY A 62 3.82 -10.03 -0.08
N VAL A 63 4.34 -11.07 0.57
CA VAL A 63 5.70 -11.57 0.40
C VAL A 63 5.68 -12.85 -0.44
N GLY A 64 6.47 -12.89 -1.50
CA GLY A 64 6.55 -14.06 -2.39
C GLY A 64 7.99 -14.35 -2.76
N ARG A 65 8.37 -15.63 -2.69
CA ARG A 65 9.64 -16.14 -3.24
C ARG A 65 9.47 -16.36 -4.75
N GLY A 66 10.50 -16.06 -5.55
CA GLY A 66 10.49 -16.28 -7.01
C GLY A 66 10.63 -15.01 -7.85
N ARG A 67 10.51 -15.15 -9.18
CA ARG A 67 10.71 -14.08 -10.17
C ARG A 67 9.66 -12.99 -10.03
N ARG A 68 10.03 -11.75 -10.39
CA ARG A 68 9.19 -10.54 -10.28
C ARG A 68 7.78 -10.72 -10.85
N ALA A 69 7.66 -11.29 -12.05
CA ALA A 69 6.37 -11.51 -12.71
C ALA A 69 5.42 -12.38 -11.88
N HIS A 70 5.91 -13.54 -11.39
CA HIS A 70 5.10 -14.47 -10.59
C HIS A 70 4.56 -13.83 -9.30
N ARG A 71 5.35 -12.94 -8.68
CA ARG A 71 4.92 -12.20 -7.48
C ARG A 71 3.83 -11.17 -7.79
N GLY A 72 3.94 -10.47 -8.91
CA GLY A 72 2.91 -9.54 -9.34
C GLY A 72 1.60 -10.24 -9.67
N ASP A 73 1.67 -11.37 -10.38
CA ASP A 73 0.49 -12.15 -10.74
C ASP A 73 -0.28 -12.67 -9.53
N ALA A 74 0.44 -13.11 -8.48
CA ALA A 74 -0.16 -13.51 -7.21
C ALA A 74 -0.94 -12.39 -6.51
N LEU A 75 -0.60 -11.12 -6.77
CA LEU A 75 -1.26 -9.94 -6.18
C LEU A 75 -2.41 -9.41 -7.04
N ARG A 76 -2.49 -9.75 -8.32
CA ARG A 76 -3.49 -9.19 -9.26
C ARG A 76 -4.91 -9.37 -8.76
N GLY A 77 -5.26 -10.51 -8.18
CA GLY A 77 -6.61 -10.74 -7.64
C GLY A 77 -7.01 -9.71 -6.57
N GLN A 78 -6.07 -9.34 -5.69
CA GLN A 78 -6.30 -8.33 -4.67
C GLN A 78 -6.41 -6.92 -5.27
N TYR A 79 -5.60 -6.60 -6.28
CA TYR A 79 -5.65 -5.30 -6.95
C TYR A 79 -6.94 -5.14 -7.75
N VAL A 80 -7.38 -6.18 -8.46
CA VAL A 80 -8.69 -6.20 -9.14
C VAL A 80 -9.81 -5.98 -8.13
N TYR A 81 -9.73 -6.60 -6.96
CA TYR A 81 -10.70 -6.36 -5.89
C TYR A 81 -10.69 -4.89 -5.48
N LEU A 82 -9.55 -4.34 -5.04
CA LEU A 82 -9.44 -2.96 -4.54
C LEU A 82 -9.85 -1.91 -5.59
N LEU A 83 -9.32 -2.01 -6.81
CA LEU A 83 -9.64 -1.11 -7.92
C LEU A 83 -11.05 -1.31 -8.48
N GLY A 84 -11.72 -2.42 -8.14
CA GLY A 84 -13.11 -2.69 -8.51
C GLY A 84 -14.14 -2.28 -7.44
N ILE A 85 -13.72 -1.72 -6.30
CA ILE A 85 -14.65 -1.31 -5.24
C ILE A 85 -15.40 -0.03 -5.64
N GLY A 86 -16.72 -0.05 -5.51
CA GLY A 86 -17.56 1.15 -5.63
C GLY A 86 -17.70 1.66 -7.07
N ASP A 87 -18.03 2.95 -7.19
CA ASP A 87 -18.21 3.61 -8.49
C ASP A 87 -16.87 3.87 -9.18
N PRO A 88 -16.61 3.33 -10.39
CA PRO A 88 -15.39 3.56 -11.16
C PRO A 88 -15.01 5.03 -11.36
N ALA A 89 -16.00 5.92 -11.50
CA ALA A 89 -15.75 7.35 -11.71
C ALA A 89 -15.24 8.06 -10.45
N HIS A 90 -15.60 7.54 -9.27
CA HIS A 90 -15.28 8.11 -7.97
C HIS A 90 -14.37 7.19 -7.12
N ASN A 91 -13.77 6.17 -7.75
CA ASN A 91 -12.93 5.21 -7.07
C ASN A 91 -11.57 5.85 -6.69
N PHE A 92 -11.35 6.03 -5.39
CA PHE A 92 -10.12 6.60 -4.82
C PHE A 92 -8.86 5.81 -5.18
N TYR A 93 -8.95 4.47 -5.30
CA TYR A 93 -7.83 3.62 -5.67
C TYR A 93 -7.43 3.83 -7.13
N CYS A 94 -8.41 3.96 -8.04
CA CYS A 94 -8.17 4.29 -9.44
C CYS A 94 -7.58 5.70 -9.58
N ALA A 95 -8.07 6.66 -8.80
CA ALA A 95 -7.51 8.02 -8.76
C ALA A 95 -6.03 8.03 -8.34
N LEU A 96 -5.65 7.27 -7.31
CA LEU A 96 -4.26 7.09 -6.90
C LEU A 96 -3.39 6.51 -8.02
N ALA A 97 -3.87 5.45 -8.68
CA ALA A 97 -3.13 4.83 -9.78
C ALA A 97 -2.95 5.79 -10.97
N ARG A 98 -3.98 6.58 -11.30
CA ARG A 98 -3.89 7.66 -12.31
C ARG A 98 -2.85 8.72 -11.92
N GLU A 99 -2.84 9.20 -10.67
CA GLU A 99 -1.86 10.17 -10.18
C GLU A 99 -0.42 9.63 -10.25
N MET A 100 -0.25 8.31 -10.10
CA MET A 100 1.05 7.63 -10.23
C MET A 100 1.52 7.44 -11.67
N GLY A 101 0.72 7.82 -12.67
CA GLY A 101 1.05 7.74 -14.09
C GLY A 101 0.44 6.55 -14.84
N TYR A 102 -0.48 5.79 -14.22
CA TYR A 102 -1.06 4.58 -14.81
C TYR A 102 -2.48 4.80 -15.35
N ALA A 103 -2.77 6.00 -15.88
CA ALA A 103 -4.13 6.36 -16.22
C ALA A 103 -4.70 5.53 -17.37
N GLU A 104 -3.91 5.31 -18.42
CA GLU A 104 -4.34 4.53 -19.59
C GLU A 104 -4.65 3.07 -19.22
N GLU A 105 -3.80 2.44 -18.41
CA GLU A 105 -4.00 1.06 -18.01
C GLU A 105 -5.18 0.88 -17.05
N ILE A 106 -5.49 1.91 -16.26
CA ILE A 106 -6.70 1.94 -15.42
C ILE A 106 -7.97 2.02 -16.28
N GLU A 107 -7.97 2.79 -17.37
CA GLU A 107 -9.14 2.81 -18.28
C GLU A 107 -9.34 1.45 -18.96
N VAL A 108 -8.25 0.80 -19.41
CA VAL A 108 -8.33 -0.56 -19.97
C VAL A 108 -8.82 -1.56 -18.94
N PHE A 109 -8.32 -1.48 -17.69
CA PHE A 109 -8.78 -2.31 -16.58
C PHE A 109 -10.29 -2.15 -16.33
N LEU A 110 -10.77 -0.91 -16.23
CA LEU A 110 -12.17 -0.61 -15.95
C LEU A 110 -13.10 -1.07 -17.07
N GLY A 111 -12.71 -0.88 -18.34
CA GLY A 111 -13.46 -1.39 -19.49
C GLY A 111 -13.64 -2.90 -19.43
N ARG A 112 -12.56 -3.65 -19.22
CA ARG A 112 -12.62 -5.12 -19.09
C ARG A 112 -13.43 -5.58 -17.88
N LEU A 113 -13.35 -4.85 -16.77
CA LEU A 113 -14.14 -5.16 -15.57
C LEU A 113 -15.63 -4.95 -15.82
N ALA A 114 -16.01 -3.89 -16.55
CA ALA A 114 -17.39 -3.62 -16.94
C ALA A 114 -17.95 -4.70 -17.88
N ASP A 115 -17.11 -5.26 -18.76
CA ASP A 115 -17.46 -6.39 -19.64
C ASP A 115 -17.53 -7.74 -18.91
N GLY A 116 -17.22 -7.78 -17.61
CA GLY A 116 -17.17 -9.01 -16.82
C GLY A 116 -15.90 -9.85 -17.02
N ASP A 117 -14.95 -9.40 -17.87
CA ASP A 117 -13.66 -10.05 -18.11
C ASP A 117 -12.67 -9.77 -16.96
N ARG A 118 -12.89 -10.44 -15.82
CA ARG A 118 -12.01 -10.28 -14.64
C ARG A 118 -10.58 -10.72 -14.90
N ALA A 119 -10.37 -11.72 -15.76
CA ALA A 119 -9.03 -12.24 -16.06
C ALA A 119 -8.24 -11.23 -16.91
N GLY A 120 -8.88 -10.65 -17.92
CA GLY A 120 -8.28 -9.59 -18.71
C GLY A 120 -8.11 -8.29 -17.92
N ALA A 121 -9.06 -7.93 -17.06
CA ALA A 121 -8.90 -6.80 -16.14
C ALA A 121 -7.65 -7.03 -15.27
N ALA A 122 -7.52 -8.21 -14.68
CA ALA A 122 -6.32 -8.59 -13.93
C ALA A 122 -5.05 -8.41 -14.76
N ALA A 123 -5.02 -8.87 -16.01
CA ALA A 123 -3.86 -8.77 -16.90
C ALA A 123 -3.53 -7.32 -17.33
N ALA A 124 -4.52 -6.43 -17.42
CA ALA A 124 -4.34 -5.03 -17.79
C ALA A 124 -3.53 -4.23 -16.76
N LEU A 125 -3.54 -4.64 -15.48
CA LEU A 125 -2.79 -3.93 -14.45
C LEU A 125 -1.27 -4.00 -14.69
N PRO A 126 -0.53 -2.89 -14.66
CA PRO A 126 0.92 -2.93 -14.86
C PRO A 126 1.62 -3.68 -13.72
N LEU A 127 2.56 -4.56 -14.07
CA LEU A 127 3.43 -5.20 -13.06
C LEU A 127 4.20 -4.15 -12.24
N ASP A 128 4.59 -3.04 -12.88
CA ASP A 128 5.31 -1.96 -12.22
C ASP A 128 4.47 -1.25 -11.17
N PHE A 129 3.19 -1.00 -11.45
CA PHE A 129 2.26 -0.44 -10.46
C PHE A 129 2.14 -1.35 -9.22
N ILE A 130 1.93 -2.65 -9.45
CA ILE A 130 1.83 -3.65 -8.38
C ILE A 130 3.14 -3.71 -7.58
N ASP A 131 4.28 -3.80 -8.24
CA ASP A 131 5.60 -3.89 -7.60
C ASP A 131 5.97 -2.59 -6.86
N ARG A 132 5.61 -1.42 -7.39
CA ARG A 132 5.83 -0.12 -6.76
C ARG A 132 5.01 0.03 -5.48
N THR A 133 3.79 -0.50 -5.43
CA THR A 133 2.85 -0.30 -4.32
C THR A 133 2.72 -1.49 -3.35
N SER A 134 3.58 -2.51 -3.49
CA SER A 134 3.62 -3.72 -2.64
C SER A 134 4.99 -3.97 -1.99
N LEU A 135 5.04 -4.85 -0.98
CA LEU A 135 6.28 -5.32 -0.34
C LEU A 135 6.55 -6.74 -0.82
N ALA A 136 6.73 -6.88 -2.13
CA ALA A 136 6.93 -8.16 -2.79
C ALA A 136 8.38 -8.37 -3.21
N GLY A 137 8.96 -9.50 -2.82
CA GLY A 137 10.33 -9.84 -3.18
C GLY A 137 11.04 -10.78 -2.22
N PRO A 138 12.32 -11.11 -2.52
CA PRO A 138 13.19 -11.78 -1.57
C PRO A 138 13.48 -10.86 -0.37
N VAL A 139 13.84 -11.46 0.76
CA VAL A 139 14.10 -10.76 2.04
C VAL A 139 15.00 -9.51 1.89
N PRO A 140 16.13 -9.54 1.15
CA PRO A 140 16.96 -8.33 0.98
C PRO A 140 16.20 -7.15 0.35
N ARG A 141 15.39 -7.41 -0.68
CA ARG A 141 14.56 -6.38 -1.31
C ARG A 141 13.51 -5.84 -0.35
N LEU A 142 12.92 -6.71 0.46
CA LEU A 142 11.94 -6.27 1.45
C LEU A 142 12.60 -5.36 2.49
N ALA A 143 13.80 -5.72 2.94
CA ALA A 143 14.58 -4.94 3.89
C ALA A 143 14.91 -3.54 3.33
N ASP A 144 15.36 -3.45 2.08
CA ASP A 144 15.61 -2.17 1.40
C ASP A 144 14.34 -1.31 1.31
N ARG A 145 13.20 -1.92 0.99
CA ARG A 145 11.92 -1.20 0.95
C ARG A 145 11.46 -0.74 2.32
N MET A 146 11.62 -1.56 3.36
CA MET A 146 11.30 -1.16 4.73
C MET A 146 12.16 0.02 5.17
N ARG A 147 13.44 0.05 4.79
CA ARG A 147 14.34 1.18 5.02
C ARG A 147 13.86 2.45 4.30
N ALA A 148 13.50 2.34 3.02
CA ALA A 148 12.95 3.45 2.25
C ALA A 148 11.64 4.00 2.85
N TYR A 149 10.76 3.13 3.37
CA TYR A 149 9.57 3.57 4.09
C TYR A 149 9.91 4.33 5.39
N ALA A 150 10.87 3.83 6.17
CA ALA A 150 11.32 4.48 7.39
C ALA A 150 11.94 5.86 7.10
N GLU A 151 12.81 5.96 6.08
CA GLU A 151 13.41 7.21 5.61
C GLU A 151 12.36 8.22 5.13
N ALA A 152 11.28 7.74 4.52
CA ALA A 152 10.15 8.58 4.11
C ALA A 152 9.26 9.05 5.29
N GLY A 153 9.50 8.57 6.51
CA GLY A 153 8.81 8.99 7.73
C GLY A 153 7.75 8.01 8.25
N VAL A 154 7.71 6.76 7.74
CA VAL A 154 6.86 5.71 8.32
C VAL A 154 7.49 5.16 9.60
N THR A 155 6.78 5.25 10.73
CA THR A 155 7.23 4.64 12.00
C THR A 155 6.63 3.27 12.28
N THR A 156 5.61 2.85 11.52
CA THR A 156 4.93 1.57 11.70
C THR A 156 4.45 1.12 10.33
N LEU A 157 5.03 0.06 9.79
CA LEU A 157 4.65 -0.49 8.49
C LEU A 157 3.69 -1.67 8.67
N GLY A 158 2.48 -1.57 8.13
CA GLY A 158 1.49 -2.65 8.23
C GLY A 158 1.75 -3.68 7.13
N VAL A 159 1.91 -4.95 7.46
CA VAL A 159 2.03 -6.00 6.42
C VAL A 159 0.66 -6.60 6.16
N MET A 160 0.14 -6.40 4.95
CA MET A 160 -1.10 -7.05 4.56
C MET A 160 -0.82 -8.47 4.08
N VAL A 161 -1.27 -9.43 4.88
CA VAL A 161 -1.24 -10.85 4.54
C VAL A 161 -2.54 -11.18 3.81
N SER A 162 -2.50 -11.23 2.48
CA SER A 162 -3.67 -11.57 1.68
C SER A 162 -4.20 -12.96 2.08
N ALA A 163 -5.51 -13.03 2.36
CA ALA A 163 -6.21 -14.30 2.56
C ALA A 163 -6.58 -14.98 1.22
N ALA A 164 -6.61 -14.21 0.12
CA ALA A 164 -6.94 -14.73 -1.19
C ALA A 164 -5.74 -15.50 -1.76
N ALA A 165 -5.97 -16.74 -2.20
CA ALA A 165 -5.01 -17.61 -2.89
C ALA A 165 -3.72 -17.97 -2.09
N THR A 166 -3.73 -17.87 -0.76
CA THR A 166 -2.57 -18.24 0.08
C THR A 166 -2.96 -19.24 1.18
N THR A 167 -2.26 -20.38 1.25
CA THR A 167 -2.46 -21.40 2.29
C THR A 167 -2.08 -20.86 3.68
N LEU A 168 -2.37 -21.59 4.75
CA LEU A 168 -1.84 -21.24 6.08
C LEU A 168 -0.31 -21.13 6.07
N ASP A 169 0.38 -22.12 5.50
CA ASP A 169 1.84 -22.13 5.38
C ASP A 169 2.37 -20.94 4.57
N GLY A 170 1.69 -20.58 3.48
CA GLY A 170 2.05 -19.39 2.71
C GLY A 170 1.92 -18.10 3.52
N ARG A 171 0.85 -17.97 4.32
CA ARG A 171 0.64 -16.82 5.21
C ARG A 171 1.69 -16.73 6.31
N LEU A 172 2.06 -17.87 6.90
CA LEU A 172 3.16 -17.95 7.87
C LEU A 172 4.51 -17.61 7.22
N GLY A 173 4.75 -18.09 6.00
CA GLY A 173 5.93 -17.76 5.22
C GLY A 173 6.05 -16.26 4.94
N ILE A 174 4.93 -15.58 4.67
CA ILE A 174 4.88 -14.12 4.50
C ILE A 174 5.33 -13.42 5.78
N LEU A 175 4.76 -13.81 6.92
CA LEU A 175 5.08 -13.22 8.22
C LEU A 175 6.54 -13.45 8.61
N HIS A 176 7.07 -14.67 8.42
CA HIS A 176 8.47 -14.97 8.70
C HIS A 176 9.41 -14.14 7.84
N ALA A 177 9.16 -14.04 6.54
CA ALA A 177 10.01 -13.27 5.64
C ALA A 177 9.92 -11.76 5.89
N ALA A 178 8.75 -11.23 6.28
CA ALA A 178 8.62 -9.85 6.71
C ALA A 178 9.39 -9.58 8.02
N ALA A 179 9.33 -10.50 8.99
CA ALA A 179 10.07 -10.38 10.24
C ALA A 179 11.60 -10.47 10.02
N GLU A 180 12.05 -11.36 9.12
CA GLU A 180 13.45 -11.47 8.73
C GLU A 180 13.93 -10.19 8.02
N ALA A 181 13.11 -9.65 7.12
CA ALA A 181 13.40 -8.40 6.42
C ALA A 181 13.48 -7.19 7.35
N LEU A 182 12.61 -7.13 8.36
CA LEU A 182 12.63 -6.07 9.37
C LEU A 182 13.92 -6.11 10.21
N LYS A 183 14.42 -7.31 10.55
CA LYS A 183 15.72 -7.45 11.22
C LYS A 183 16.86 -7.03 10.28
N ALA A 184 16.82 -7.47 9.03
CA ALA A 184 17.86 -7.18 8.04
C ALA A 184 17.91 -5.70 7.60
N SER A 185 16.80 -4.97 7.69
CA SER A 185 16.76 -3.54 7.35
C SER A 185 17.44 -2.67 8.40
N GLY A 186 17.55 -3.14 9.65
CA GLY A 186 18.12 -2.38 10.76
C GLY A 186 17.24 -1.24 11.26
N VAL A 187 15.95 -1.24 10.91
CA VAL A 187 14.96 -0.20 11.33
C VAL A 187 14.03 -0.69 12.43
N ALA A 188 14.27 -1.88 12.97
CA ALA A 188 13.55 -2.40 14.12
C ALA A 188 14.00 -1.68 15.40
N ASP A 189 13.04 -1.25 16.23
CA ASP A 189 13.28 -0.76 17.59
C ASP A 189 13.74 -1.88 18.54
#